data_AF-A0A9K3I7T4-F1
#
_entry.id   AF-A0A9K3I7T4-F1
#
_cell.length_a   1.000
_cell.length_b   1.000
_cell.length_c   1.000
_cell.angle_alpha   90.00
_cell.angle_beta   90.00
_cell.angle_gamma   90.00
#
_symmetry.space_group_name_H-M   'P 1'
#
loop_
_entity.id
_entity.type
_entity.pdbx_description
1 polymer ?
#
loop_
_entity_poly.entity_id
_entity_poly.type
_entity_poly.pdbx_seq_one_letter_code
_entity_poly.pdbx_strand_id
1 'polypeptide(L)'
;MIHMYHSRNESDRWSILTPYFQNYFRYTAVDHTCKGYFTGQVDPFPSIHTVDEVYVPLYIEGAHWFLGVFNLLNYTLTIYDSLLNAFEKERTDVVCHINFVFDHWLRIHGYNAHRPLPLTYPFRVIYATDAPQQSGVLGDCGVWVCIFLDRLINKKPLNDDKDTQKTAERMRRQLALLFYDSVLPDTTTDNNLGDDDPVLEM
;
A
#
# COMPACT_ATOMS: atom_id res chain seq x y z
N MET A 1 0.85 -6.46 -2.46
CA MET A 1 0.15 -5.22 -2.85
C MET A 1 -0.37 -5.26 -4.28
N ILE A 2 0.40 -5.68 -5.28
CA ILE A 2 -0.12 -5.83 -6.66
C ILE A 2 -1.36 -6.77 -6.70
N HIS A 3 -1.32 -7.90 -6.00
CA HIS A 3 -2.49 -8.77 -5.88
C HIS A 3 -3.76 -8.10 -5.33
N MET A 4 -3.64 -7.04 -4.51
CA MET A 4 -4.82 -6.30 -4.00
C MET A 4 -5.48 -5.46 -5.09
N TYR A 5 -4.75 -5.10 -6.15
CA TYR A 5 -5.33 -4.44 -7.31
C TYR A 5 -6.12 -5.38 -8.21
N HIS A 6 -5.90 -6.70 -8.14
CA HIS A 6 -6.69 -7.66 -8.92
C HIS A 6 -8.16 -7.68 -8.49
N SER A 7 -8.47 -7.27 -7.26
CA SER A 7 -9.85 -7.13 -6.75
C SER A 7 -10.40 -5.70 -6.87
N ARG A 8 -9.65 -4.76 -7.47
CA ARG A 8 -10.07 -3.37 -7.59
C ARG A 8 -11.09 -3.23 -8.72
N ASN A 9 -12.24 -2.61 -8.42
CA ASN A 9 -13.24 -2.26 -9.42
C ASN A 9 -12.91 -0.90 -10.05
N GLU A 10 -13.42 -0.64 -11.26
CA GLU A 10 -13.23 0.67 -11.93
C GLU A 10 -13.81 1.83 -11.12
N SER A 11 -14.87 1.59 -10.35
CA SER A 11 -15.53 2.59 -9.50
C SER A 11 -14.80 2.86 -8.18
N ASP A 12 -13.80 2.05 -7.82
CA ASP A 12 -13.03 2.27 -6.60
C ASP A 12 -12.21 3.56 -6.73
N ARG A 13 -12.21 4.38 -5.68
CA ARG A 13 -11.54 5.68 -5.64
C ARG A 13 -10.35 5.66 -4.68
N TRP A 14 -9.55 4.61 -4.76
CA TRP A 14 -8.31 4.48 -4.01
C TRP A 14 -7.14 4.05 -4.88
N SER A 15 -5.93 4.41 -4.44
CA SER A 15 -4.65 3.94 -4.93
C SER A 15 -3.77 3.53 -3.76
N ILE A 16 -2.99 2.47 -3.90
CA ILE A 16 -1.96 2.02 -2.97
C ILE A 16 -0.60 2.30 -3.61
N LEU A 17 0.23 3.14 -2.99
CA LEU A 17 1.60 3.37 -3.41
C LEU A 17 2.53 2.25 -2.94
N THR A 18 3.67 2.11 -3.60
CA THR A 18 4.64 1.06 -3.26
C THR A 18 5.27 1.32 -1.89
N PRO A 19 5.75 0.27 -1.19
CA PRO A 19 6.39 0.44 0.12
C PRO A 19 7.76 1.14 0.00
N TYR A 20 8.27 1.27 -1.23
CA TYR A 20 9.48 2.02 -1.53
C TYR A 20 9.24 3.51 -1.70
N PHE A 21 7.98 3.98 -1.83
CA PHE A 21 7.70 5.40 -2.05
C PHE A 21 8.28 6.29 -0.94
N GLN A 22 8.00 5.96 0.33
CA GLN A 22 8.54 6.71 1.46
C GLN A 22 10.08 6.58 1.57
N ASN A 23 10.63 5.39 1.29
CA ASN A 23 12.08 5.17 1.35
C ASN A 23 12.85 5.90 0.24
N TYR A 24 12.27 6.02 -0.96
CA TYR A 24 12.89 6.72 -2.07
C TYR A 24 13.20 8.16 -1.68
N PHE A 25 12.19 8.89 -1.19
CA PHE A 25 12.31 10.30 -0.80
C PHE A 25 12.95 10.51 0.57
N ARG A 26 13.28 9.45 1.32
CA ARG A 26 14.03 9.56 2.58
C ARG A 26 15.47 10.04 2.34
N TYR A 27 16.05 9.69 1.20
CA TYR A 27 17.46 9.96 0.88
C TYR A 27 17.64 10.87 -0.34
N THR A 28 16.55 11.32 -0.95
CA THR A 28 16.56 12.15 -2.17
C THR A 28 15.69 13.39 -2.00
N ALA A 29 15.99 14.43 -2.78
CA ALA A 29 15.08 15.55 -2.91
C ALA A 29 13.79 15.09 -3.60
N VAL A 30 12.66 15.72 -3.24
CA VAL A 30 11.39 15.49 -3.96
C VAL A 30 11.54 16.04 -5.37
N ASP A 31 11.45 15.15 -6.35
CA ASP A 31 11.60 15.43 -7.77
C ASP A 31 10.51 14.72 -8.58
N HIS A 32 10.64 14.69 -9.91
CA HIS A 32 9.66 14.03 -10.77
C HIS A 32 9.70 12.49 -10.75
N THR A 33 10.48 11.87 -9.85
CA THR A 33 10.42 10.43 -9.64
C THR A 33 9.05 10.02 -9.12
N CYS A 34 8.68 8.77 -9.37
CA CYS A 34 7.35 8.24 -9.09
C CYS A 34 6.21 8.91 -9.89
N LYS A 35 6.50 9.81 -10.85
CA LYS A 35 5.49 10.45 -11.73
C LYS A 35 4.53 9.45 -12.36
N GLY A 36 5.02 8.27 -12.77
CA GLY A 36 4.18 7.23 -13.36
C GLY A 36 3.03 6.76 -12.45
N TYR A 37 3.26 6.72 -11.13
CA TYR A 37 2.20 6.44 -10.15
C TYR A 37 1.23 7.63 -10.01
N PHE A 38 1.72 8.86 -10.18
CA PHE A 38 0.87 10.05 -10.18
C PHE A 38 -0.08 10.07 -11.39
N THR A 39 0.47 9.85 -12.58
CA THR A 39 -0.25 9.94 -13.86
C THR A 39 -1.08 8.70 -14.16
N GLY A 40 -0.88 7.60 -13.44
CA GLY A 40 -1.53 6.31 -13.71
C GLY A 40 -0.96 5.59 -14.93
N GLN A 41 0.30 5.88 -15.29
CA GLN A 41 1.00 5.23 -16.40
C GLN A 41 1.64 3.89 -16.00
N VAL A 42 1.76 3.63 -14.69
CA VAL A 42 2.23 2.36 -14.17
C VAL A 42 1.00 1.53 -13.86
N ASP A 43 0.78 0.44 -14.59
CA ASP A 43 -0.26 -0.53 -14.27
C ASP A 43 0.08 -1.27 -12.96
N PRO A 44 -0.87 -1.58 -12.07
CA PRO A 44 -2.32 -1.30 -12.10
C PRO A 44 -2.74 -0.02 -11.35
N PHE A 45 -1.83 0.94 -11.20
CA PHE A 45 -2.04 2.11 -10.33
C PHE A 45 -2.86 3.17 -11.08
N PRO A 46 -4.04 3.57 -10.56
CA PRO A 46 -4.84 4.62 -11.17
C PRO A 46 -4.16 5.99 -10.99
N SER A 47 -4.51 6.95 -11.85
CA SER A 47 -4.06 8.33 -11.67
C SER A 47 -4.53 8.90 -10.33
N ILE A 48 -3.68 9.67 -9.68
CA ILE A 48 -3.99 10.32 -8.40
C ILE A 48 -5.16 11.31 -8.53
N HIS A 49 -5.43 11.84 -9.73
CA HIS A 49 -6.58 12.71 -9.98
C HIS A 49 -7.94 11.98 -9.90
N THR A 50 -7.96 10.66 -10.00
CA THR A 50 -9.22 9.88 -10.05
C THR A 50 -9.56 9.22 -8.72
N VAL A 51 -8.72 9.36 -7.70
CA VAL A 51 -8.89 8.72 -6.39
C VAL A 51 -9.12 9.76 -5.30
N ASP A 52 -9.77 9.32 -4.22
CA ASP A 52 -10.01 10.10 -3.01
C ASP A 52 -9.01 9.72 -1.91
N GLU A 53 -8.54 8.47 -1.90
CA GLU A 53 -7.63 7.94 -0.89
C GLU A 53 -6.36 7.35 -1.50
N VAL A 54 -5.22 7.65 -0.88
CA VAL A 54 -3.92 7.11 -1.25
C VAL A 54 -3.29 6.42 -0.03
N TYR A 55 -3.12 5.12 -0.15
CA TYR A 55 -2.59 4.25 0.88
C TYR A 55 -1.08 4.11 0.70
N VAL A 56 -0.32 4.36 1.76
CA VAL A 56 1.15 4.35 1.72
C VAL A 56 1.66 3.49 2.88
N PRO A 57 2.26 2.31 2.61
CA PRO A 57 3.02 1.61 3.62
C PRO A 57 4.22 2.45 4.06
N LEU A 58 4.38 2.61 5.36
CA LEU A 58 5.42 3.42 5.99
C LEU A 58 6.33 2.53 6.82
N TYR A 59 7.62 2.86 6.80
CA TYR A 59 8.66 2.07 7.42
C TYR A 59 9.48 2.90 8.40
N ILE A 60 9.66 2.35 9.59
CA ILE A 60 10.69 2.76 10.54
C ILE A 60 11.90 1.87 10.30
N GLU A 61 13.01 2.49 9.91
CA GLU A 61 14.24 1.81 9.50
C GLU A 61 14.69 0.75 10.51
N GLY A 62 14.74 -0.50 10.05
CA GLY A 62 15.18 -1.67 10.80
C GLY A 62 14.18 -2.19 11.84
N ALA A 63 13.01 -1.56 12.00
CA ALA A 63 12.20 -1.75 13.19
C ALA A 63 10.73 -2.13 12.92
N HIS A 64 10.00 -1.34 12.12
CA HIS A 64 8.54 -1.40 12.16
C HIS A 64 7.87 -0.96 10.86
N TRP A 65 6.73 -1.59 10.53
CA TRP A 65 5.87 -1.22 9.41
C TRP A 65 4.50 -0.79 9.90
N PHE A 66 3.98 0.30 9.34
CA PHE A 66 2.65 0.81 9.62
C PHE A 66 2.04 1.43 8.35
N LEU A 67 0.77 1.83 8.39
CA LEU A 67 0.05 2.31 7.21
C LEU A 67 -0.38 3.76 7.40
N GLY A 68 -0.02 4.63 6.43
CA GLY A 68 -0.59 5.96 6.28
C GLY A 68 -1.65 5.97 5.18
N VAL A 69 -2.80 6.59 5.46
CA VAL A 69 -3.87 6.79 4.46
C VAL A 69 -4.09 8.28 4.30
N PHE A 70 -3.70 8.80 3.13
CA PHE A 70 -3.98 10.17 2.74
C PHE A 70 -5.36 10.25 2.13
N ASN A 71 -6.24 11.05 2.72
CA ASN A 71 -7.51 11.41 2.12
C ASN A 71 -7.37 12.79 1.45
N LEU A 72 -7.47 12.81 0.13
CA LEU A 72 -7.22 13.99 -0.69
C LEU A 72 -8.38 14.99 -0.66
N LEU A 73 -9.59 14.54 -0.27
CA LEU A 73 -10.78 15.38 -0.19
C LEU A 73 -10.77 16.26 1.07
N ASN A 74 -10.51 15.65 2.22
CA ASN A 74 -10.55 16.32 3.52
C ASN A 74 -9.17 16.69 4.08
N TYR A 75 -8.10 16.35 3.35
CA TYR A 75 -6.71 16.62 3.73
C TYR A 75 -6.34 16.03 5.11
N THR A 76 -6.65 14.75 5.33
CA THR A 76 -6.18 14.00 6.50
C THR A 76 -5.16 12.93 6.15
N LEU A 77 -4.22 12.71 7.05
CA LEU A 77 -3.33 11.55 7.05
C LEU A 77 -3.71 10.67 8.25
N THR A 78 -4.42 9.58 8.01
CA THR A 78 -4.80 8.62 9.06
C THR A 78 -3.74 7.54 9.19
N ILE A 79 -3.25 7.32 10.41
CA ILE A 79 -2.23 6.34 10.75
C ILE A 79 -2.87 5.12 11.38
N TYR A 80 -2.69 3.97 10.74
CA TYR A 80 -3.05 2.66 11.26
C TYR A 80 -1.78 1.90 11.65
N ASP A 81 -1.67 1.56 12.93
CA ASP A 81 -0.46 0.98 13.50
C ASP A 81 -0.82 -0.14 14.49
N SER A 82 -0.29 -1.34 14.25
CA SER A 82 -0.48 -2.52 15.09
C SER A 82 0.43 -2.55 16.33
N LEU A 83 1.33 -1.58 16.49
CA LEU A 83 2.22 -1.37 17.64
C LEU A 83 2.22 0.10 18.07
N LEU A 84 1.04 0.70 18.23
CA LEU A 84 0.89 2.14 18.48
C LEU A 84 1.66 2.62 19.72
N ASN A 85 1.75 1.78 20.75
CA ASN A 85 2.43 2.07 22.02
C ASN A 85 3.96 1.91 21.97
N ALA A 86 4.54 1.51 20.83
CA ALA A 86 5.98 1.44 20.60
C ALA A 86 6.41 2.52 19.59
N PHE A 87 7.71 2.84 19.53
CA PHE A 87 8.32 3.68 18.47
C PHE A 87 7.67 5.07 18.26
N GLU A 88 7.14 5.71 19.30
CA GLU A 88 6.38 6.97 19.16
C GLU A 88 7.19 8.08 18.48
N LYS A 89 8.44 8.27 18.90
CA LYS A 89 9.32 9.30 18.36
C LYS A 89 9.66 9.02 16.90
N GLU A 90 10.13 7.80 16.61
CA GLU A 90 10.52 7.39 15.27
C GLU A 90 9.34 7.41 14.29
N ARG A 91 8.16 7.00 14.75
CA ARG A 91 6.91 7.12 13.98
C ARG A 91 6.60 8.58 13.69
N THR A 92 6.70 9.46 14.68
CA THR A 92 6.45 10.89 14.51
C THR A 92 7.40 11.49 13.47
N ASP A 93 8.67 11.10 13.48
CA ASP A 93 9.67 11.53 12.49
C ASP A 93 9.27 11.07 11.08
N VAL A 94 8.85 9.81 10.91
CA VAL A 94 8.37 9.27 9.61
C VAL A 94 7.08 9.96 9.15
N VAL A 95 6.11 10.15 10.05
CA VAL A 95 4.82 10.80 9.75
C VAL A 95 5.01 12.26 9.37
N CYS A 96 5.86 12.99 10.09
CA CYS A 96 6.23 14.36 9.76
C CYS A 96 6.82 14.43 8.34
N HIS A 97 7.83 13.60 8.07
CA HIS A 97 8.52 13.56 6.80
C HIS A 97 7.57 13.25 5.63
N ILE A 98 6.80 12.16 5.72
CA ILE A 98 5.94 11.74 4.62
C ILE A 98 4.80 12.74 4.35
N ASN A 99 4.32 13.45 5.37
CA ASN A 99 3.27 14.45 5.22
C ASN A 99 3.71 15.58 4.27
N PHE A 100 4.92 16.11 4.47
CA PHE A 100 5.49 17.13 3.59
C PHE A 100 5.94 16.58 2.25
N VAL A 101 6.58 15.41 2.21
CA VAL A 101 7.02 14.78 0.95
C VAL A 101 5.85 14.50 0.03
N PHE A 102 4.77 13.93 0.56
CA PHE A 102 3.59 13.59 -0.24
C PHE A 102 2.91 14.84 -0.79
N ASP A 103 2.72 15.90 0.02
CA ASP A 103 2.17 17.18 -0.46
C ASP A 103 3.07 17.85 -1.52
N HIS A 104 4.39 17.85 -1.31
CA HIS A 104 5.32 18.37 -2.30
C HIS A 104 5.19 17.58 -3.61
N TRP A 105 5.25 16.25 -3.55
CA TRP A 105 5.14 15.36 -4.71
C TRP A 105 3.83 15.59 -5.49
N LEU A 106 2.71 15.78 -4.79
CA LEU A 106 1.43 16.17 -5.40
C LEU A 106 1.55 17.49 -6.19
N ARG A 107 2.14 18.53 -5.58
CA ARG A 107 2.21 19.87 -6.15
C ARG A 107 3.10 19.96 -7.38
N ILE A 108 4.29 19.34 -7.36
CA ILE A 108 5.20 19.34 -8.53
C ILE A 108 4.61 18.61 -9.73
N HIS A 109 3.64 17.73 -9.50
CA HIS A 109 2.89 17.05 -10.54
C HIS A 109 1.55 17.72 -10.89
N GLY A 110 1.29 18.91 -10.34
CA GLY A 110 0.15 19.76 -10.70
C GLY A 110 -1.08 19.59 -9.82
N TYR A 111 -1.07 18.69 -8.83
CA TYR A 111 -2.19 18.53 -7.91
C TYR A 111 -2.23 19.70 -6.91
N ASN A 112 -3.23 20.57 -7.06
CA ASN A 112 -3.41 21.75 -6.20
C ASN A 112 -2.15 22.62 -6.07
N ALA A 113 -1.33 22.70 -7.14
CA ALA A 113 -0.08 23.45 -7.17
C ALA A 113 -0.24 24.96 -6.86
N HIS A 114 -1.44 25.50 -7.05
CA HIS A 114 -1.80 26.88 -6.77
C HIS A 114 -2.10 27.16 -5.27
N ARG A 115 -2.24 26.13 -4.43
CA ARG A 115 -2.45 26.33 -2.99
C ARG A 115 -1.20 26.97 -2.37
N PRO A 116 -1.34 27.86 -1.36
CA PRO A 116 -0.20 28.32 -0.58
C PRO A 116 0.60 27.15 0.01
N LEU A 117 1.91 27.36 0.19
CA LEU A 117 2.75 26.42 0.92
C LEU A 117 2.29 26.38 2.38
N PRO A 118 2.08 25.20 2.97
CA PRO A 118 1.59 25.09 4.32
C PRO A 118 2.74 25.40 5.30
N LEU A 119 2.44 26.22 6.33
CA LEU A 119 3.38 26.49 7.43
C LEU A 119 3.35 25.41 8.52
N THR A 120 2.37 24.50 8.44
CA THR A 120 2.15 23.36 9.33
C THR A 120 2.03 22.09 8.48
N TYR A 121 1.68 20.95 9.09
CA TYR A 121 1.39 19.75 8.30
C TYR A 121 0.34 20.00 7.22
N PRO A 122 0.65 19.71 5.94
CA PRO A 122 -0.31 19.82 4.84
C PRO A 122 -1.57 18.99 5.05
N PHE A 123 -1.42 17.79 5.62
CA PHE A 123 -2.50 16.89 5.99
C PHE A 123 -2.65 16.83 7.51
N ARG A 124 -3.87 16.96 8.03
CA ARG A 124 -4.13 16.77 9.46
C ARG A 124 -3.91 15.30 9.84
N VAL A 125 -2.97 15.07 10.75
CA VAL A 125 -2.63 13.71 11.22
C VAL A 125 -3.69 13.21 12.20
N ILE A 126 -4.14 11.97 12.00
CA ILE A 126 -5.09 11.26 12.87
C ILE A 126 -4.51 9.89 13.17
N TYR A 127 -4.47 9.47 14.43
CA TYR A 127 -4.08 8.11 14.80
C TYR A 127 -5.34 7.27 15.05
N ALA A 128 -5.46 6.14 14.36
CA ALA A 128 -6.54 5.19 14.57
C ALA A 128 -6.28 4.38 15.85
N THR A 129 -6.70 4.92 16.99
CA THR A 129 -6.47 4.33 18.32
C THR A 129 -7.24 3.04 18.57
N ASP A 130 -8.26 2.78 17.77
CA ASP A 130 -9.08 1.56 17.78
C ASP A 130 -8.56 0.48 16.83
N ALA A 131 -7.49 0.73 16.08
CA ALA A 131 -6.90 -0.28 15.20
C ALA A 131 -6.37 -1.48 16.00
N PRO A 132 -6.61 -2.73 15.54
CA PRO A 132 -6.13 -3.90 16.25
C PRO A 132 -4.61 -3.90 16.40
N GLN A 133 -4.17 -4.24 17.62
CA GLN A 133 -2.76 -4.35 17.96
C GLN A 133 -2.28 -5.77 17.73
N GLN A 134 -1.06 -5.91 17.20
CA GLN A 134 -0.46 -7.23 17.03
C GLN A 134 -0.16 -7.84 18.40
N SER A 135 -0.50 -9.11 18.55
CA SER A 135 -0.24 -9.89 19.75
C SER A 135 0.53 -11.14 19.33
N GLY A 136 1.79 -11.24 19.69
CA GLY A 136 2.63 -12.38 19.33
C GLY A 136 4.12 -12.07 19.37
N VAL A 137 4.93 -13.13 19.42
CA VAL A 137 6.41 -13.04 19.43
C VAL A 137 6.97 -12.73 18.04
N LEU A 138 6.17 -12.95 17.00
CA LEU A 138 6.56 -12.76 15.59
C LEU A 138 6.34 -11.31 15.16
N GLY A 139 7.28 -10.75 14.40
CA GLY A 139 7.27 -9.39 13.85
C GLY A 139 6.20 -9.19 12.76
N ASP A 140 4.93 -9.26 13.15
CA ASP A 140 3.77 -9.25 12.24
C ASP A 140 3.37 -7.86 11.72
N CYS A 141 4.15 -6.82 11.98
CA CYS A 141 3.80 -5.44 11.59
C CYS A 141 3.53 -5.33 10.07
N GLY A 142 4.35 -5.97 9.23
CA GLY A 142 4.12 -6.02 7.78
C GLY A 142 2.86 -6.81 7.38
N VAL A 143 2.53 -7.87 8.13
CA VAL A 143 1.29 -8.64 7.94
C VAL A 143 0.08 -7.78 8.29
N TRP A 144 0.17 -6.99 9.37
CA TRP A 144 -0.88 -6.07 9.78
C TRP A 144 -1.09 -4.94 8.79
N VAL A 145 -0.04 -4.39 8.18
CA VAL A 145 -0.18 -3.45 7.05
C VAL A 145 -1.01 -4.08 5.92
N CYS A 146 -0.75 -5.35 5.56
CA CYS A 146 -1.55 -6.05 4.56
C CYS A 146 -3.01 -6.27 5.00
N ILE A 147 -3.25 -6.57 6.28
CA ILE A 147 -4.60 -6.70 6.84
C ILE A 147 -5.36 -5.37 6.80
N PHE A 148 -4.71 -4.27 7.21
CA PHE A 148 -5.31 -2.95 7.17
C PHE A 148 -5.66 -2.55 5.75
N LEU A 149 -4.76 -2.77 4.79
CA LEU A 149 -5.03 -2.55 3.37
C LEU A 149 -6.24 -3.37 2.90
N ASP A 150 -6.23 -4.69 3.07
CA ASP A 150 -7.35 -5.55 2.64
C ASP A 150 -8.68 -5.12 3.26
N ARG A 151 -8.70 -4.81 4.55
CA ARG A 151 -9.93 -4.42 5.25
C ARG A 151 -10.43 -3.06 4.77
N LEU A 152 -9.55 -2.05 4.68
CA LEU A 152 -9.93 -0.69 4.31
C LEU A 152 -10.41 -0.60 2.86
N ILE A 153 -9.66 -1.15 1.89
CA ILE A 153 -10.03 -1.06 0.47
C ILE A 153 -11.34 -1.80 0.18
N ASN A 154 -11.64 -2.86 0.94
CA ASN A 154 -12.89 -3.61 0.84
C ASN A 154 -13.99 -3.10 1.79
N LYS A 155 -13.78 -1.97 2.48
CA LYS A 155 -14.73 -1.38 3.45
C LYS A 155 -15.20 -2.35 4.53
N LYS A 156 -14.32 -3.26 4.95
CA LYS A 156 -14.54 -4.21 6.03
C LYS A 156 -14.12 -3.59 7.37
N PRO A 157 -14.77 -3.97 8.49
CA PRO A 157 -14.34 -3.55 9.82
C PRO A 157 -12.89 -3.92 10.11
N LEU A 158 -12.15 -3.00 10.75
CA LEU A 158 -10.76 -3.24 11.16
C LEU A 158 -10.65 -4.22 12.31
N ASN A 159 -11.62 -4.23 13.22
CA ASN A 159 -11.76 -5.23 14.27
C ASN A 159 -12.91 -6.18 13.90
N ASP A 160 -12.69 -7.47 14.05
CA ASP A 160 -13.73 -8.49 13.88
C ASP A 160 -13.95 -9.31 15.18
N ASP A 161 -13.60 -8.73 16.33
CA ASP A 161 -13.66 -9.32 17.69
C ASP A 161 -12.90 -10.65 17.84
N LYS A 162 -12.05 -10.97 16.87
CA LYS A 162 -11.24 -12.19 16.86
C LYS A 162 -9.87 -11.93 17.41
N ASP A 163 -9.30 -13.01 17.96
CA ASP A 163 -7.90 -13.16 18.29
C ASP A 163 -7.00 -12.61 17.16
N THR A 164 -6.29 -11.53 17.49
CA THR A 164 -5.38 -10.79 16.62
C THR A 164 -4.24 -11.69 16.12
N GLN A 165 -3.77 -12.63 16.94
CA GLN A 165 -2.74 -13.59 16.53
C GLN A 165 -3.27 -14.54 15.45
N LYS A 166 -4.46 -15.12 15.64
CA LYS A 166 -5.08 -16.00 14.64
C LYS A 166 -5.37 -15.28 13.33
N THR A 167 -5.73 -14.00 13.41
CA THR A 167 -5.96 -13.16 12.23
C THR A 167 -4.66 -12.98 11.45
N ALA A 168 -3.56 -12.64 12.13
CA ALA A 168 -2.24 -12.56 11.51
C ALA A 168 -1.77 -13.91 10.93
N GLU A 169 -1.97 -15.03 11.64
CA GLU A 169 -1.63 -16.37 11.15
C GLU A 169 -2.34 -16.73 9.84
N ARG A 170 -3.64 -16.42 9.74
CA ARG A 170 -4.41 -16.65 8.50
C ARG A 170 -3.89 -15.80 7.35
N MET A 171 -3.64 -14.52 7.59
CA MET A 171 -3.10 -13.63 6.56
C MET A 171 -1.70 -14.09 6.12
N ARG A 172 -0.80 -14.46 7.05
CA ARG A 172 0.52 -15.00 6.71
C ARG A 172 0.42 -16.22 5.80
N ARG A 173 -0.47 -17.16 6.13
CA ARG A 173 -0.69 -18.36 5.32
C ARG A 173 -1.19 -17.99 3.92
N GLN A 174 -2.14 -17.06 3.82
CA GLN A 174 -2.66 -16.60 2.53
C GLN A 174 -1.59 -15.90 1.69
N LEU A 175 -0.79 -15.02 2.29
CA LEU A 175 0.32 -14.36 1.60
C LEU A 175 1.37 -15.36 1.12
N ALA A 176 1.71 -16.36 1.95
CA ALA A 176 2.65 -17.41 1.57
C ALA A 176 2.17 -18.22 0.36
N LEU A 177 0.86 -18.53 0.29
CA LEU A 177 0.28 -19.20 -0.88
C LEU A 177 0.36 -18.32 -2.13
N LEU A 178 0.00 -17.03 -2.04
CA LEU A 178 0.10 -16.10 -3.17
C LEU A 178 1.54 -15.98 -3.69
N PHE A 179 2.53 -15.91 -2.80
CA PHE A 179 3.93 -15.87 -3.19
C PHE A 179 4.38 -17.17 -3.85
N TYR A 180 3.98 -18.32 -3.29
CA TYR A 180 4.30 -19.61 -3.87
C TYR A 180 3.70 -19.76 -5.27
N ASP A 181 2.43 -19.40 -5.45
CA ASP A 181 1.76 -19.47 -6.74
C ASP A 181 2.40 -18.51 -7.77
N SER A 182 2.87 -17.33 -7.34
CA SER A 182 3.52 -16.35 -8.22
C SER A 182 4.88 -16.78 -8.79
N VAL A 183 5.51 -17.82 -8.23
CA VAL A 183 6.79 -18.35 -8.71
C VAL A 183 6.64 -19.64 -9.52
N LEU A 184 5.42 -20.18 -9.63
CA LEU A 184 5.13 -21.33 -10.48
C LEU A 184 5.02 -20.87 -11.96
N PRO A 185 5.47 -21.68 -12.93
CA PRO A 185 5.24 -21.38 -14.34
C PRO A 185 3.75 -21.39 -14.66
N ASP A 186 3.29 -20.45 -15.50
CA ASP A 186 1.92 -20.46 -16.03
C ASP A 186 1.69 -21.75 -16.83
N THR A 187 0.94 -22.68 -16.25
CA THR A 187 0.63 -23.98 -16.87
C THR A 187 -0.37 -23.88 -18.05
N THR A 188 -0.76 -22.65 -18.43
CA THR A 188 -1.75 -22.40 -19.49
C THR A 188 -1.18 -22.34 -20.91
N THR A 189 0.15 -22.41 -21.10
CA THR A 189 0.75 -22.33 -22.45
C THR A 189 1.11 -23.67 -23.10
N ASP A 190 0.97 -24.81 -22.42
CA ASP A 190 1.50 -26.10 -22.92
C ASP A 190 0.48 -27.01 -23.65
N ASN A 191 -0.75 -26.57 -23.91
CA ASN A 191 -1.76 -27.39 -24.62
C ASN A 191 -1.88 -27.12 -26.13
N ASN A 192 -0.90 -26.47 -26.77
CA ASN A 192 -0.85 -26.28 -28.23
C ASN A 192 0.43 -26.87 -28.84
N LEU A 193 0.67 -28.16 -28.63
CA LEU A 193 1.52 -28.94 -29.53
C LEU A 193 0.60 -29.86 -30.32
N GLY A 194 0.45 -29.53 -31.60
CA GLY A 194 -0.41 -30.22 -32.54
C GLY A 194 -0.03 -31.68 -32.73
N ASP A 195 -1.06 -32.51 -32.89
CA ASP A 195 -0.99 -33.77 -33.62
C ASP A 195 -0.53 -33.47 -35.05
N ASP A 196 0.78 -33.57 -35.29
CA ASP A 196 1.31 -33.81 -36.63
C ASP A 196 1.69 -35.30 -36.71
N ASP A 197 0.72 -36.13 -37.09
CA ASP A 197 0.96 -37.48 -37.58
C ASP A 197 1.74 -37.40 -38.92
N PRO A 198 2.80 -38.19 -39.12
CA PRO A 198 3.54 -38.17 -40.38
C PRO A 198 2.76 -38.92 -41.47
N VAL A 199 2.34 -38.21 -42.51
CA VAL A 199 1.88 -38.82 -43.76
C VAL A 199 3.11 -39.37 -44.50
N LEU A 200 3.23 -40.70 -44.51
CA LEU A 200 4.11 -41.44 -45.41
C LEU A 200 3.60 -41.26 -46.85
N GLU A 201 4.31 -40.49 -47.66
CA GLU A 201 4.15 -40.53 -49.12
C GLU A 201 4.79 -41.80 -49.67
N MET A 202 4.05 -42.46 -50.56
CA MET A 202 4.41 -43.66 -51.32
C MET A 202 4.45 -43.30 -52.80
#